data_AF-A0A2G5VT63-F1
#
_entry.id   AF-A0A2G5VT63-F1
#
_cell.length_a   1.000
_cell.length_b   1.000
_cell.length_c   1.000
_cell.angle_alpha   90.00
_cell.angle_beta   90.00
_cell.angle_gamma   90.00
#
_symmetry.space_group_name_H-M   'P 1'
#
loop_
_entity.id
_entity.type
_entity.pdbx_description
1 polymer ?
#
loop_
_entity_poly.entity_id
_entity_poly.type
_entity_poly.pdbx_seq_one_letter_code
_entity_poly.pdbx_strand_id
1 'polypeptide(L)'
;MSIVSQERLDVCAKFDDNKYYTEFQSYYNIVAQVHSLVLTTKNVHVLRVWRGSSFGPGHLKIRREAQMFHIDKEMFGSYIVPPDIQVMRIVERLGKSDLIEIVVYDDHIETVKKLKSLDFVAIKNVHAYTRGDNLTMTLTMTLHGGNGGKHDRGIWVVPENSENLNFQRMKAQCAARLLIVQNDPNEYREFGISDSDESNSDVTVIQRDPDENQIAKARNKIVIGDHISVDYFQDSSKCNYHFLTHAHSDHCRGINANFPHKVYCSNETAKILHLIVGEALPEDMIRPLDLNIPYKFENFQVTAIDANHCPGAVMFVFQGPLIDEIAGGAILCTGDFRAEASYMRQFDNEKLGWVKDINFARIYLDNTYFSVDVAFTSREISEQLLQKEIMNHPDTDIVIPLHQLGRERIIENLSYRIYEPIFVYPEKLAISKALGFFYEYGIPNQKRKIQVVEKREWKMPEALEKPMIVIEVTQVDNLYGGASESNPNIRVPYSDHSSREEILKFLECFKFNNIYPTSKSYSKSEFKTMMKAGKTFTEENLERQLVLHGFVEKSPDFPEEEWQVDQEECMDGDIDEWEEGPSETVSEAIVKRKNLKRARTKSV
;
A
#
# COMPACT_ATOMS: atom_id res chain seq x y z
N MET A 1 -13.47 26.25 -16.23
CA MET A 1 -13.45 24.79 -16.48
C MET A 1 -13.18 24.56 -17.95
N SER A 2 -12.47 23.49 -18.30
CA SER A 2 -12.26 23.12 -19.71
C SER A 2 -13.56 22.56 -20.30
N ILE A 3 -14.01 23.15 -21.40
CA ILE A 3 -15.11 22.63 -22.22
C ILE A 3 -14.63 21.34 -22.91
N VAL A 4 -15.51 20.35 -23.03
CA VAL A 4 -15.18 19.08 -23.70
C VAL A 4 -14.88 19.31 -25.19
N SER A 5 -13.86 18.62 -25.73
CA SER A 5 -13.67 18.58 -27.19
C SER A 5 -14.72 17.67 -27.84
N GLN A 6 -15.03 17.91 -29.12
CA GLN A 6 -16.00 17.08 -29.84
C GLN A 6 -15.60 15.60 -29.84
N GLU A 7 -14.31 15.30 -30.03
CA GLU A 7 -13.79 13.93 -30.02
C GLU A 7 -14.01 13.21 -28.67
N ARG A 8 -13.71 13.88 -27.55
CA ARG A 8 -13.96 13.32 -26.22
C ARG A 8 -15.45 13.10 -25.97
N LEU A 9 -16.29 14.05 -26.40
CA LEU A 9 -17.73 13.93 -26.28
C LEU A 9 -18.28 12.75 -27.09
N ASP A 10 -17.79 12.55 -28.32
CA ASP A 10 -18.22 11.45 -29.18
C ASP A 10 -17.90 10.07 -28.59
N VAL A 11 -16.80 9.96 -27.84
CA VAL A 11 -16.45 8.73 -27.11
C VAL A 11 -17.34 8.55 -25.89
N CYS A 12 -17.45 9.56 -25.01
CA CYS A 12 -18.25 9.47 -23.80
C CYS A 12 -19.74 9.28 -24.07
N ALA A 13 -20.26 9.86 -25.16
CA ALA A 13 -21.68 9.80 -25.51
C ALA A 13 -22.09 8.42 -26.07
N LYS A 14 -21.15 7.50 -26.32
CA LYS A 14 -21.44 6.11 -26.73
C LYS A 14 -21.76 5.17 -25.58
N PHE A 15 -21.76 5.66 -24.34
CA PHE A 15 -22.08 4.86 -23.16
C PHE A 15 -23.42 4.13 -23.31
N ASP A 16 -23.40 2.80 -23.15
CA ASP A 16 -24.57 1.92 -23.23
C ASP A 16 -25.08 1.60 -21.83
N ASP A 17 -26.20 2.22 -21.46
CA ASP A 17 -26.82 2.03 -20.15
C ASP A 17 -27.14 0.55 -19.90
N ASN A 18 -27.48 -0.26 -20.91
CA ASN A 18 -27.90 -1.66 -20.71
C ASN A 18 -26.74 -2.62 -20.41
N LYS A 19 -25.53 -2.30 -20.85
CA LYS A 19 -24.34 -3.18 -20.69
C LYS A 19 -23.41 -2.75 -19.56
N TYR A 20 -23.65 -1.57 -18.99
CA TYR A 20 -22.87 -1.00 -17.90
C TYR A 20 -22.48 -2.01 -16.82
N TYR A 21 -23.43 -2.82 -16.33
CA TYR A 21 -23.22 -3.76 -15.23
C TYR A 21 -22.55 -5.08 -15.64
N THR A 22 -22.71 -5.51 -16.90
CA THR A 22 -22.20 -6.82 -17.36
C THR A 22 -20.72 -6.79 -17.71
N GLU A 23 -20.15 -5.59 -17.89
CA GLU A 23 -18.74 -5.36 -18.28
C GLU A 23 -17.92 -4.75 -17.12
N PHE A 24 -18.44 -4.85 -15.88
CA PHE A 24 -18.01 -4.13 -14.69
C PHE A 24 -16.69 -4.69 -14.10
N GLN A 25 -15.59 -4.51 -14.83
CA GLN A 25 -14.17 -4.59 -14.41
C GLN A 25 -13.31 -3.82 -15.44
N SER A 26 -13.78 -2.64 -15.84
CA SER A 26 -13.29 -1.92 -17.01
C SER A 26 -13.24 -0.41 -16.77
N TYR A 27 -12.66 0.30 -17.72
CA TYR A 27 -12.76 1.76 -17.82
C TYR A 27 -13.96 2.17 -18.64
N TYR A 28 -14.71 3.16 -18.16
CA TYR A 28 -15.91 3.67 -18.79
C TYR A 28 -15.77 5.12 -19.21
N ASN A 29 -16.35 5.43 -20.36
CA ASN A 29 -16.52 6.80 -20.84
C ASN A 29 -18.01 7.10 -20.77
N ILE A 30 -18.39 8.13 -20.02
CA ILE A 30 -19.78 8.42 -19.71
C ILE A 30 -20.06 9.90 -19.90
N VAL A 31 -21.24 10.23 -20.44
CA VAL A 31 -21.81 11.58 -20.30
C VAL A 31 -22.94 11.50 -19.30
N ALA A 32 -22.98 12.37 -18.29
CA ALA A 32 -24.03 12.36 -17.29
C ALA A 32 -24.39 13.77 -16.88
N GLN A 33 -25.51 13.93 -16.19
CA GLN A 33 -25.88 15.17 -15.53
C GLN A 33 -25.46 15.10 -14.05
N VAL A 34 -24.90 16.19 -13.52
CA VAL A 34 -24.47 16.29 -12.13
C VAL A 34 -25.69 16.30 -11.22
N HIS A 35 -25.70 15.40 -10.24
CA HIS A 35 -26.60 15.45 -9.09
C HIS A 35 -25.97 16.30 -7.99
N SER A 36 -24.86 15.85 -7.41
CA SER A 36 -24.17 16.57 -6.33
C SER A 36 -22.70 16.16 -6.23
N LEU A 37 -21.94 16.90 -5.43
CA LEU A 37 -20.61 16.52 -4.98
C LEU A 37 -20.62 16.46 -3.46
N VAL A 38 -20.34 15.28 -2.91
CA VAL A 38 -20.34 15.03 -1.47
C VAL A 38 -18.91 14.91 -0.97
N LEU A 39 -18.61 15.57 0.15
CA LEU A 39 -17.47 15.24 0.98
C LEU A 39 -17.95 14.29 2.07
N THR A 40 -17.42 13.09 2.11
CA THR A 40 -17.78 12.11 3.13
C THR A 40 -17.15 12.45 4.49
N THR A 41 -17.64 11.83 5.56
CA THR A 41 -17.04 11.92 6.92
C THR A 41 -15.59 11.43 6.99
N LYS A 42 -15.12 10.72 5.95
CA LYS A 42 -13.75 10.23 5.80
C LYS A 42 -12.92 11.04 4.79
N ASN A 43 -13.31 12.28 4.48
CA ASN A 43 -12.64 13.18 3.53
C ASN A 43 -12.54 12.67 2.08
N VAL A 44 -13.36 11.69 1.70
CA VAL A 44 -13.46 11.21 0.31
C VAL A 44 -14.45 12.07 -0.47
N HIS A 45 -14.05 12.54 -1.65
CA HIS A 45 -14.91 13.29 -2.57
C HIS A 45 -15.67 12.32 -3.46
N VAL A 46 -16.99 12.41 -3.48
CA VAL A 46 -17.85 11.54 -4.31
C VAL A 46 -18.71 12.40 -5.21
N LEU A 47 -18.43 12.34 -6.51
CA LEU A 47 -19.24 12.96 -7.54
C LEU A 47 -20.42 12.03 -7.85
N ARG A 48 -21.62 12.55 -7.65
CA ARG A 48 -22.89 11.85 -7.87
C ARG A 48 -23.50 12.36 -9.18
N VAL A 49 -23.76 11.47 -10.12
CA VAL A 49 -24.27 11.79 -11.47
C VAL A 49 -25.41 10.86 -11.87
N TRP A 50 -26.25 11.29 -12.80
CA TRP A 50 -27.39 10.53 -13.32
C TRP A 50 -27.60 10.76 -14.82
N ARG A 51 -28.39 9.92 -15.49
CA ARG A 51 -28.60 9.98 -16.97
C ARG A 51 -30.05 9.97 -17.44
N GLY A 52 -31.03 10.00 -16.53
CA GLY A 52 -32.46 9.93 -16.87
C GLY A 52 -32.97 8.55 -17.32
N SER A 53 -32.08 7.57 -17.33
CA SER A 53 -32.32 6.15 -17.59
C SER A 53 -31.71 5.31 -16.46
N SER A 54 -32.26 4.11 -16.26
CA SER A 54 -31.70 3.15 -15.29
C SER A 54 -30.53 2.39 -15.90
N PHE A 55 -29.51 2.11 -15.11
CA PHE A 55 -28.29 1.45 -15.58
C PHE A 55 -28.40 -0.07 -15.53
N GLY A 56 -28.43 -0.75 -16.67
CA GLY A 56 -28.48 -2.20 -16.81
C GLY A 56 -29.92 -2.72 -16.96
N PRO A 57 -30.09 -4.01 -17.33
CA PRO A 57 -31.41 -4.55 -17.64
C PRO A 57 -32.32 -4.57 -16.39
N GLY A 58 -33.60 -4.27 -16.58
CA GLY A 58 -34.55 -4.05 -15.48
C GLY A 58 -34.71 -5.25 -14.52
N HIS A 59 -34.57 -6.48 -15.03
CA HIS A 59 -34.67 -7.69 -14.20
C HIS A 59 -33.51 -7.87 -13.20
N LEU A 60 -32.39 -7.13 -13.36
CA LEU A 60 -31.26 -7.15 -12.44
C LEU A 60 -31.27 -5.98 -11.45
N LYS A 61 -32.29 -5.10 -11.49
CA LYS A 61 -32.33 -3.86 -10.71
C LYS A 61 -32.07 -4.07 -9.21
N ILE A 62 -32.79 -4.99 -8.58
CA ILE A 62 -32.69 -5.26 -7.13
C ILE A 62 -31.27 -5.73 -6.76
N ARG A 63 -30.73 -6.68 -7.52
CA ARG A 63 -29.38 -7.22 -7.30
C ARG A 63 -28.34 -6.11 -7.48
N ARG A 64 -28.48 -5.26 -8.49
CA ARG A 64 -27.58 -4.14 -8.74
C ARG A 64 -27.60 -3.13 -7.60
N GLU A 65 -28.78 -2.68 -7.16
CA GLU A 65 -28.90 -1.72 -6.06
C GLU A 65 -28.28 -2.26 -4.75
N ALA A 66 -28.35 -3.57 -4.52
CA ALA A 66 -27.72 -4.21 -3.36
C ALA A 66 -26.19 -4.31 -3.46
N GLN A 67 -25.64 -4.28 -4.68
CA GLN A 67 -24.21 -4.42 -4.93
C GLN A 67 -23.54 -3.09 -5.28
N MET A 68 -24.24 -2.02 -5.63
CA MET A 68 -23.61 -0.74 -5.96
C MET A 68 -23.20 0.04 -4.71
N PHE A 69 -22.01 0.64 -4.76
CA PHE A 69 -21.61 1.62 -3.76
C PHE A 69 -22.58 2.80 -3.78
N HIS A 70 -23.16 3.09 -2.62
CA HIS A 70 -24.00 4.25 -2.40
C HIS A 70 -23.67 4.91 -1.07
N ILE A 71 -23.50 6.23 -1.06
CA ILE A 71 -23.41 7.03 0.15
C ILE A 71 -24.70 6.84 0.95
N ASP A 72 -24.53 6.57 2.22
CA ASP A 72 -25.57 6.48 3.23
C ASP A 72 -25.41 7.62 4.24
N LYS A 73 -26.28 7.61 5.26
CA LYS A 73 -26.30 8.64 6.29
C LYS A 73 -25.03 8.65 7.16
N GLU A 74 -24.35 7.53 7.32
CA GLU A 74 -23.13 7.44 8.15
C GLU A 74 -21.91 7.95 7.39
N MET A 75 -21.88 7.73 6.08
CA MET A 75 -20.82 8.20 5.19
C MET A 75 -20.95 9.69 4.83
N PHE A 76 -22.16 10.23 4.80
CA PHE A 76 -22.40 11.62 4.41
C PHE A 76 -21.74 12.61 5.39
N GLY A 77 -20.83 13.45 4.90
CA GLY A 77 -20.24 14.55 5.65
C GLY A 77 -20.91 15.89 5.34
N SER A 78 -20.71 16.38 4.12
CA SER A 78 -21.31 17.63 3.64
C SER A 78 -21.45 17.66 2.12
N TYR A 79 -22.28 18.57 1.61
CA TYR A 79 -22.30 18.91 0.19
C TYR A 79 -21.24 19.97 -0.13
N ILE A 80 -20.40 19.68 -1.13
CA ILE A 80 -19.58 20.71 -1.79
C ILE A 80 -20.36 21.33 -2.95
N VAL A 81 -21.07 20.50 -3.71
CA VAL A 81 -22.05 20.93 -4.72
C VAL A 81 -23.40 20.35 -4.30
N PRO A 82 -24.35 21.18 -3.81
CA PRO A 82 -25.64 20.70 -3.36
C PRO A 82 -26.51 20.22 -4.54
N PRO A 83 -27.39 19.22 -4.33
CA PRO A 83 -28.28 18.74 -5.37
C PRO A 83 -29.41 19.70 -5.68
N ASP A 84 -29.83 19.71 -6.94
CA ASP A 84 -31.10 20.34 -7.32
C ASP A 84 -32.26 19.49 -6.80
N ILE A 85 -33.26 20.15 -6.21
CA ILE A 85 -34.39 19.49 -5.55
C ILE A 85 -35.18 18.57 -6.49
N GLN A 86 -35.27 18.89 -7.78
CA GLN A 86 -35.97 18.05 -8.76
C GLN A 86 -35.18 16.78 -9.05
N VAL A 87 -33.85 16.87 -9.10
CA VAL A 87 -33.00 15.69 -9.29
C VAL A 87 -33.04 14.80 -8.04
N MET A 88 -33.03 15.41 -6.86
CA MET A 88 -33.13 14.67 -5.61
C MET A 88 -34.46 13.88 -5.52
N ARG A 89 -35.57 14.53 -5.89
CA ARG A 89 -36.91 13.89 -5.95
C ARG A 89 -36.99 12.76 -6.97
N ILE A 90 -36.35 12.91 -8.13
CA ILE A 90 -36.42 11.86 -9.16
C ILE A 90 -35.61 10.63 -8.74
N VAL A 91 -34.46 10.81 -8.11
CA VAL A 91 -33.64 9.70 -7.58
C VAL A 91 -34.37 8.98 -6.46
N GLU A 92 -35.02 9.69 -5.53
CA GLU A 92 -35.84 9.08 -4.49
C GLU A 92 -37.00 8.26 -5.10
N ARG A 93 -37.70 8.82 -6.08
CA ARG A 93 -38.89 8.19 -6.67
C ARG A 93 -38.56 6.99 -7.56
N LEU A 94 -37.46 7.06 -8.31
CA LEU A 94 -37.07 6.02 -9.27
C LEU A 94 -36.10 4.99 -8.66
N GLY A 95 -35.50 5.29 -7.52
CA GLY A 95 -34.50 4.47 -6.85
C GLY A 95 -33.07 4.84 -7.25
N LYS A 96 -32.12 4.41 -6.42
CA LYS A 96 -30.68 4.67 -6.61
C LYS A 96 -30.10 4.00 -7.87
N SER A 97 -30.86 3.13 -8.54
CA SER A 97 -30.50 2.52 -9.82
C SER A 97 -30.21 3.48 -10.96
N ASP A 98 -30.64 4.74 -10.85
CA ASP A 98 -30.46 5.79 -11.86
C ASP A 98 -29.33 6.75 -11.45
N LEU A 99 -28.68 6.49 -10.31
CA LEU A 99 -27.59 7.27 -9.75
C LEU A 99 -26.28 6.48 -9.84
N ILE A 100 -25.23 7.16 -10.32
CA ILE A 100 -23.86 6.68 -10.31
C ILE A 100 -23.06 7.55 -9.35
N GLU A 101 -22.27 6.90 -8.51
CA GLU A 101 -21.41 7.56 -7.54
C GLU A 101 -19.96 7.22 -7.84
N ILE A 102 -19.19 8.25 -8.15
CA ILE A 102 -17.80 8.17 -8.59
C ILE A 102 -16.94 8.81 -7.52
N VAL A 103 -16.06 8.03 -6.91
CA VAL A 103 -15.06 8.56 -6.00
C VAL A 103 -14.00 9.32 -6.80
N VAL A 104 -13.73 10.57 -6.45
CA VAL A 104 -12.82 11.45 -7.19
C VAL A 104 -11.56 11.71 -6.38
N TYR A 105 -10.40 11.52 -7.01
CA TYR A 105 -9.07 11.72 -6.45
C TYR A 105 -8.28 12.79 -7.22
N ASP A 106 -7.13 13.19 -6.66
CA ASP A 106 -6.09 14.00 -7.29
C ASP A 106 -6.56 15.37 -7.86
N ASP A 107 -5.96 15.82 -8.96
CA ASP A 107 -6.24 17.09 -9.63
C ASP A 107 -7.67 17.19 -10.19
N HIS A 108 -8.36 16.05 -10.34
CA HIS A 108 -9.76 16.02 -10.73
C HIS A 108 -10.69 16.58 -9.63
N ILE A 109 -10.29 16.54 -8.35
CA ILE A 109 -11.06 17.12 -7.23
C ILE A 109 -11.32 18.61 -7.49
N GLU A 110 -10.28 19.37 -7.83
CA GLU A 110 -10.39 20.81 -8.10
C GLU A 110 -11.19 21.12 -9.38
N THR A 111 -11.35 20.13 -10.25
CA THR A 111 -12.20 20.24 -11.44
C THR A 111 -13.66 20.03 -11.06
N VAL A 112 -13.99 18.98 -10.29
CA VAL A 112 -15.37 18.68 -9.89
C VAL A 112 -15.96 19.70 -8.92
N LYS A 113 -15.14 20.33 -8.07
CA LYS A 113 -15.58 21.41 -7.16
C LYS A 113 -16.16 22.63 -7.89
N LYS A 114 -15.83 22.80 -9.17
CA LYS A 114 -16.31 23.93 -9.98
C LYS A 114 -17.67 23.67 -10.64
N LEU A 115 -18.16 22.43 -10.57
CA LEU A 115 -19.44 22.00 -11.14
C LEU A 115 -20.62 22.55 -10.35
N LYS A 116 -21.78 22.57 -10.99
CA LYS A 116 -23.08 22.81 -10.38
C LYS A 116 -23.98 21.61 -10.62
N SER A 117 -24.95 21.39 -9.72
CA SER A 117 -26.05 20.48 -10.03
C SER A 117 -26.71 20.90 -11.35
N LEU A 118 -27.19 19.93 -12.12
CA LEU A 118 -27.71 20.06 -13.48
C LEU A 118 -26.68 20.29 -14.59
N ASP A 119 -25.40 20.54 -14.28
CA ASP A 119 -24.35 20.58 -15.31
C ASP A 119 -24.28 19.22 -16.05
N PHE A 120 -24.06 19.27 -17.36
CA PHE A 120 -23.74 18.07 -18.13
C PHE A 120 -22.24 17.90 -18.18
N VAL A 121 -21.77 16.69 -17.88
CA VAL A 121 -20.35 16.36 -17.81
C VAL A 121 -20.04 15.15 -18.68
N ALA A 122 -18.95 15.23 -19.42
CA ALA A 122 -18.30 14.08 -20.06
C ALA A 122 -17.15 13.65 -19.16
N ILE A 123 -17.18 12.40 -18.72
CA ILE A 123 -16.18 11.79 -17.86
C ILE A 123 -15.55 10.64 -18.63
N LYS A 124 -14.25 10.74 -18.88
CA LYS A 124 -13.51 9.76 -19.69
C LYS A 124 -12.64 8.90 -18.79
N ASN A 125 -12.63 7.60 -19.06
CA ASN A 125 -11.82 6.60 -18.36
C ASN A 125 -12.07 6.54 -16.85
N VAL A 126 -13.34 6.46 -16.45
CA VAL A 126 -13.74 6.15 -15.06
C VAL A 126 -13.49 4.67 -14.79
N HIS A 127 -12.72 4.37 -13.75
CA HIS A 127 -12.39 3.00 -13.39
C HIS A 127 -13.51 2.38 -12.57
N ALA A 128 -14.12 1.30 -13.04
CA ALA A 128 -15.18 0.57 -12.33
C ALA A 128 -14.72 -0.84 -11.97
N TYR A 129 -14.77 -1.17 -10.67
CA TYR A 129 -14.26 -2.44 -10.13
C TYR A 129 -15.08 -2.91 -8.93
N THR A 130 -14.96 -4.19 -8.58
CA THR A 130 -15.61 -4.75 -7.39
C THR A 130 -14.67 -4.69 -6.19
N ARG A 131 -15.21 -4.30 -5.03
CA ARG A 131 -14.57 -4.29 -3.70
C ARG A 131 -15.33 -5.22 -2.76
N GLY A 132 -14.64 -5.99 -1.92
CA GLY A 132 -15.25 -6.92 -0.96
C GLY A 132 -15.08 -8.40 -1.31
N ASP A 133 -15.51 -9.29 -0.42
CA ASP A 133 -15.45 -10.75 -0.62
C ASP A 133 -16.66 -11.29 -1.39
N ASN A 134 -16.71 -12.61 -1.64
CA ASN A 134 -17.79 -13.26 -2.38
C ASN A 134 -19.20 -13.08 -1.76
N LEU A 135 -19.30 -12.62 -0.50
CA LEU A 135 -20.56 -12.41 0.22
C LEU A 135 -20.95 -10.92 0.31
N THR A 136 -20.01 -10.00 0.10
CA THR A 136 -20.18 -8.54 0.29
C THR A 136 -19.69 -7.69 -0.90
N MET A 137 -19.67 -8.28 -2.11
CA MET A 137 -19.26 -7.61 -3.35
C MET A 137 -19.99 -6.29 -3.56
N THR A 138 -19.23 -5.19 -3.43
CA THR A 138 -19.65 -3.82 -3.69
C THR A 138 -18.97 -3.28 -4.95
N LEU A 139 -19.73 -2.82 -5.92
CA LEU A 139 -19.32 -2.27 -7.20
C LEU A 139 -19.04 -0.79 -7.03
N THR A 140 -17.78 -0.40 -7.24
CA THR A 140 -17.26 0.95 -6.98
C THR A 140 -16.74 1.58 -8.27
N MET A 141 -16.93 2.89 -8.42
CA MET A 141 -16.32 3.67 -9.50
C MET A 141 -15.38 4.72 -8.94
N THR A 142 -14.24 4.92 -9.60
CA THR A 142 -13.22 5.89 -9.21
C THR A 142 -12.72 6.68 -10.41
N LEU A 143 -12.47 7.97 -10.21
CA LEU A 143 -11.80 8.87 -11.14
C LEU A 143 -10.55 9.40 -10.45
N HIS A 144 -9.38 8.91 -10.83
CA HIS A 144 -8.09 9.30 -10.27
C HIS A 144 -7.10 9.65 -11.37
N GLY A 145 -6.16 10.53 -11.03
CA GLY A 145 -5.00 10.87 -11.83
C GLY A 145 -4.06 9.66 -11.92
N GLY A 146 -3.40 9.50 -13.05
CA GLY A 146 -2.43 8.43 -13.26
C GLY A 146 -1.51 8.78 -14.40
N ASN A 147 -0.21 8.84 -14.09
CA ASN A 147 0.93 8.87 -15.02
C ASN A 147 0.84 9.89 -16.17
N GLY A 148 1.09 11.16 -15.84
CA GLY A 148 1.56 12.18 -16.79
C GLY A 148 0.84 12.20 -18.14
N GLY A 149 -0.40 12.69 -18.18
CA GLY A 149 -1.10 13.08 -19.41
C GLY A 149 -1.43 12.00 -20.46
N LYS A 150 -0.98 10.73 -20.31
CA LYS A 150 -1.06 9.72 -21.37
C LYS A 150 -2.44 9.06 -21.57
N HIS A 151 -3.30 9.01 -20.54
CA HIS A 151 -4.58 8.28 -20.62
C HIS A 151 -5.80 9.16 -20.91
N ASP A 152 -5.60 10.45 -21.15
CA ASP A 152 -6.69 11.40 -21.44
C ASP A 152 -7.90 11.26 -20.49
N ARG A 153 -7.63 11.01 -19.20
CA ARG A 153 -8.66 10.88 -18.16
C ARG A 153 -9.07 12.27 -17.72
N GLY A 154 -10.34 12.40 -17.38
CA GLY A 154 -10.81 13.65 -16.81
C GLY A 154 -12.30 13.84 -16.94
N ILE A 155 -12.69 15.04 -16.54
CA ILE A 155 -14.07 15.50 -16.55
C ILE A 155 -14.14 16.88 -17.20
N TRP A 156 -15.09 17.03 -18.10
CA TRP A 156 -15.30 18.25 -18.86
C TRP A 156 -16.78 18.60 -18.90
N VAL A 157 -17.08 19.89 -18.85
CA VAL A 157 -18.45 20.36 -19.04
C VAL A 157 -18.83 20.20 -20.51
N VAL A 158 -20.00 19.60 -20.75
CA VAL A 158 -20.61 19.50 -22.07
C VAL A 158 -21.48 20.74 -22.29
N PRO A 159 -21.21 21.55 -23.34
CA PRO A 159 -22.04 22.70 -23.66
C PRO A 159 -23.48 22.27 -23.94
N GLU A 160 -24.43 22.99 -23.37
CA GLU A 160 -25.85 22.70 -23.55
C GLU A 160 -26.33 22.71 -25.01
N ASN A 161 -25.65 23.49 -25.85
CA ASN A 161 -25.89 23.64 -27.29
C ASN A 161 -25.08 22.66 -28.15
N SER A 162 -24.42 21.65 -27.57
CA SER A 162 -23.67 20.65 -28.34
C SER A 162 -24.57 19.89 -29.31
N GLU A 163 -24.14 19.72 -30.56
CA GLU A 163 -24.91 19.01 -31.59
C GLU A 163 -24.77 17.48 -31.54
N ASN A 164 -24.02 16.92 -30.58
CA ASN A 164 -23.85 15.46 -30.47
C ASN A 164 -25.21 14.75 -30.23
N LEU A 165 -25.64 13.90 -31.15
CA LEU A 165 -26.97 13.29 -31.13
C LEU A 165 -27.21 12.39 -29.91
N ASN A 166 -26.20 11.64 -29.46
CA ASN A 166 -26.34 10.76 -28.30
C ASN A 166 -26.46 11.56 -27.00
N PHE A 167 -25.67 12.64 -26.89
CA PHE A 167 -25.81 13.60 -25.80
C PHE A 167 -27.19 14.25 -25.81
N GLN A 168 -27.68 14.73 -26.95
CA GLN A 168 -29.01 15.34 -27.06
C GLN A 168 -30.13 14.37 -26.68
N ARG A 169 -30.02 13.08 -27.02
CA ARG A 169 -30.96 12.04 -26.57
C ARG A 169 -30.94 11.87 -25.05
N MET A 170 -29.76 11.75 -24.44
CA MET A 170 -29.63 11.62 -22.99
C MET A 170 -30.11 12.89 -22.24
N LYS A 171 -29.79 14.08 -22.77
CA LYS A 171 -30.30 15.37 -22.26
C LYS A 171 -31.84 15.40 -22.29
N ALA A 172 -32.45 15.00 -23.41
CA ALA A 172 -33.90 14.94 -23.53
C ALA A 172 -34.53 13.92 -22.55
N GLN A 173 -33.87 12.80 -22.27
CA GLN A 173 -34.31 11.83 -21.26
C GLN A 173 -34.27 12.42 -19.85
N CYS A 174 -33.18 13.10 -19.46
CA CYS A 174 -33.08 13.80 -18.18
C CYS A 174 -34.21 14.83 -18.04
N ALA A 175 -34.42 15.67 -19.06
CA ALA A 175 -35.48 16.68 -19.06
C ALA A 175 -36.88 16.05 -18.91
N ALA A 176 -37.18 14.98 -19.66
CA ALA A 176 -38.46 14.29 -19.57
C ALA A 176 -38.73 13.70 -18.17
N ARG A 177 -37.67 13.23 -17.48
CA ARG A 177 -37.78 12.72 -16.11
C ARG A 177 -38.02 13.81 -15.08
N LEU A 178 -37.35 14.97 -15.22
CA LEU A 178 -37.54 16.10 -14.30
C LEU A 178 -39.00 16.64 -14.34
N LEU A 179 -39.66 16.59 -15.50
CA LEU A 179 -41.08 16.97 -15.62
C LEU A 179 -42.02 16.13 -14.74
N ILE A 180 -41.63 14.90 -14.37
CA ILE A 180 -42.45 14.00 -13.53
C ILE A 180 -42.62 14.56 -12.10
N VAL A 181 -41.64 15.33 -11.62
CA VAL A 181 -41.56 15.84 -10.25
C VAL A 181 -41.66 17.36 -10.17
N GLN A 182 -41.87 18.04 -11.31
CA GLN A 182 -41.94 19.50 -11.41
C GLN A 182 -43.03 20.11 -10.52
N ASN A 183 -44.14 19.40 -10.31
CA ASN A 183 -45.27 19.85 -9.48
C ASN A 183 -45.42 19.04 -8.19
N ASP A 184 -44.39 18.30 -7.75
CA ASP A 184 -44.45 17.53 -6.51
C ASP A 184 -44.34 18.46 -5.29
N PRO A 185 -45.36 18.53 -4.41
CA PRO A 185 -45.34 19.42 -3.24
C PRO A 185 -44.53 18.86 -2.07
N ASN A 186 -44.07 17.61 -2.12
CA ASN A 186 -43.35 16.99 -1.01
C ASN A 186 -41.92 17.52 -0.87
N GLU A 187 -41.56 17.90 0.35
CA GLU A 187 -40.21 18.26 0.74
C GLU A 187 -39.46 16.96 1.06
N TYR A 188 -38.65 16.51 0.10
CA TYR A 188 -37.76 15.38 0.31
C TYR A 188 -36.41 15.90 0.80
N ARG A 189 -35.86 15.28 1.85
CA ARG A 189 -34.57 15.64 2.43
C ARG A 189 -33.68 14.41 2.48
N GLU A 190 -32.68 14.37 1.60
CA GLU A 190 -31.68 13.31 1.61
C GLU A 190 -30.81 13.42 2.87
N PHE A 191 -30.51 12.28 3.51
CA PHE A 191 -29.72 12.17 4.75
C PHE A 191 -30.30 12.84 6.02
N GLY A 192 -31.48 13.46 5.94
CA GLY A 192 -32.22 13.99 7.11
C GLY A 192 -31.76 15.37 7.61
N ILE A 193 -31.20 16.19 6.73
CA ILE A 193 -30.74 17.57 7.02
C ILE A 193 -31.96 18.51 7.05
N SER A 194 -32.09 19.37 8.06
CA SER A 194 -33.18 20.37 8.15
C SER A 194 -32.75 21.74 7.64
N ASP A 195 -33.65 22.43 6.92
CA ASP A 195 -33.41 23.75 6.30
C ASP A 195 -33.17 24.91 7.31
N SER A 196 -33.01 24.62 8.60
CA SER A 196 -32.63 25.61 9.62
C SER A 196 -31.15 25.97 9.61
N ASP A 197 -30.31 25.23 8.88
CA ASP A 197 -28.85 25.46 8.81
C ASP A 197 -28.42 26.30 7.58
N GLU A 198 -29.37 26.82 6.80
CA GLU A 198 -29.09 27.65 5.61
C GLU A 198 -28.79 29.14 5.90
N SER A 199 -28.50 29.52 7.15
CA SER A 199 -28.14 30.92 7.48
C SER A 199 -26.81 31.06 8.21
N ASN A 200 -25.73 30.65 7.55
CA ASN A 200 -24.53 31.48 7.55
C ASN A 200 -23.66 31.09 6.35
N SER A 201 -23.92 31.79 5.24
CA SER A 201 -23.03 31.88 4.09
C SER A 201 -21.78 32.67 4.48
N ASP A 202 -20.92 32.05 5.28
CA ASP A 202 -19.48 32.22 5.14
C ASP A 202 -18.97 30.85 4.73
N VAL A 203 -18.64 30.72 3.44
CA VAL A 203 -17.83 29.62 2.93
C VAL A 203 -16.54 29.67 3.72
N THR A 204 -16.45 28.87 4.78
CA THR A 204 -15.17 28.49 5.34
C THR A 204 -14.51 27.71 4.22
N VAL A 205 -13.60 28.38 3.50
CA VAL A 205 -12.53 27.72 2.79
C VAL A 205 -11.91 26.81 3.85
N ILE A 206 -12.27 25.52 3.83
CA ILE A 206 -11.58 24.52 4.63
C ILE A 206 -10.16 24.59 4.10
N GLN A 207 -9.29 25.25 4.87
CA GLN A 207 -7.85 25.16 4.66
C GLN A 207 -7.54 23.67 4.53
N ARG A 208 -6.80 23.29 3.47
CA ARG A 208 -6.17 21.95 3.40
C ARG A 208 -5.63 21.67 4.80
N ASP A 209 -5.93 20.49 5.36
CA ASP A 209 -5.44 20.15 6.69
C ASP A 209 -3.93 20.43 6.68
N PRO A 210 -3.44 21.45 7.42
CA PRO A 210 -2.03 21.83 7.35
C PRO A 210 -1.14 20.65 7.76
N ASP A 211 -1.69 19.66 8.46
CA ASP A 211 -1.02 18.43 8.84
C ASP A 211 -0.78 17.45 7.67
N GLU A 212 -1.54 17.49 6.57
CA GLU A 212 -1.26 16.65 5.39
C GLU A 212 0.00 17.12 4.64
N ASN A 213 0.28 18.42 4.65
CA ASN A 213 1.48 18.99 4.05
C ASN A 213 2.71 18.90 4.97
N GLN A 214 2.57 18.36 6.19
CA GLN A 214 3.68 18.21 7.12
C GLN A 214 4.13 16.75 7.18
N ILE A 215 5.38 16.48 6.80
CA ILE A 215 5.95 15.13 6.73
C ILE A 215 7.13 14.95 7.69
N ALA A 216 7.30 13.73 8.20
CA ALA A 216 8.46 13.31 8.98
C ALA A 216 9.11 12.08 8.33
N LYS A 217 10.43 11.95 8.53
CA LYS A 217 11.20 10.81 8.01
C LYS A 217 10.94 9.55 8.82
N ALA A 218 11.05 8.42 8.14
CA ALA A 218 11.14 7.11 8.77
C ALA A 218 12.35 7.01 9.70
N ARG A 219 12.20 6.26 10.80
CA ARG A 219 13.28 5.95 11.75
C ARG A 219 13.86 4.57 11.44
N ASN A 220 14.41 4.42 10.23
CA ASN A 220 15.01 3.17 9.73
C ASN A 220 16.28 2.74 10.49
N LYS A 221 16.91 3.64 11.25
CA LYS A 221 18.05 3.31 12.13
C LYS A 221 17.56 3.13 13.56
N ILE A 222 17.39 1.88 13.98
CA ILE A 222 16.95 1.54 15.34
C ILE A 222 18.19 1.32 16.22
N VAL A 223 18.46 2.31 17.06
CA VAL A 223 19.49 2.25 18.09
C VAL A 223 18.86 2.61 19.43
N ILE A 224 19.02 1.72 20.42
CA ILE A 224 18.52 1.89 21.78
C ILE A 224 19.72 2.21 22.68
N GLY A 225 19.87 3.49 23.01
CA GLY A 225 21.03 4.02 23.73
C GLY A 225 22.29 3.93 22.90
N ASP A 226 23.34 3.37 23.47
CA ASP A 226 24.60 3.00 22.80
C ASP A 226 24.90 1.50 22.98
N HIS A 227 23.87 0.70 23.27
CA HIS A 227 24.04 -0.71 23.63
C HIS A 227 23.46 -1.68 22.59
N ILE A 228 22.27 -1.37 22.05
CA ILE A 228 21.50 -2.28 21.21
C ILE A 228 21.20 -1.62 19.86
N SER A 229 21.42 -2.34 18.76
CA SER A 229 20.88 -1.99 17.46
C SER A 229 19.98 -3.08 16.90
N VAL A 230 19.00 -2.69 16.10
CA VAL A 230 18.10 -3.59 15.36
C VAL A 230 18.20 -3.22 13.88
N ASP A 231 18.47 -4.21 13.04
CA ASP A 231 18.65 -4.07 11.58
C ASP A 231 19.68 -3.01 11.17
N TYR A 232 20.72 -2.85 11.99
CA TYR A 232 21.77 -1.85 11.78
C TYR A 232 23.13 -2.44 12.16
N PHE A 233 23.94 -2.73 11.13
CA PHE A 233 25.19 -3.49 11.22
C PHE A 233 26.36 -2.71 10.61
N GLN A 234 26.72 -1.58 11.23
CA GLN A 234 27.84 -0.76 10.79
C GLN A 234 29.02 -0.94 11.74
N ASP A 235 30.25 -1.01 11.20
CA ASP A 235 31.48 -1.09 12.00
C ASP A 235 31.68 0.14 12.91
N SER A 236 31.05 1.27 12.54
CA SER A 236 31.04 2.50 13.34
C SER A 236 30.04 2.48 14.51
N SER A 237 29.21 1.45 14.61
CA SER A 237 28.24 1.32 15.70
C SER A 237 28.95 1.16 17.03
N LYS A 238 28.46 1.84 18.06
CA LYS A 238 28.95 1.69 19.43
C LYS A 238 28.25 0.57 20.20
N CYS A 239 27.20 -0.01 19.61
CA CYS A 239 26.39 -1.05 20.22
C CYS A 239 27.18 -2.34 20.39
N ASN A 240 26.91 -3.07 21.48
CA ASN A 240 27.49 -4.39 21.74
C ASN A 240 26.54 -5.53 21.36
N TYR A 241 25.26 -5.23 21.17
CA TYR A 241 24.22 -6.20 20.85
C TYR A 241 23.51 -5.79 19.56
N HIS A 242 23.52 -6.68 18.56
CA HIS A 242 22.93 -6.42 17.25
C HIS A 242 21.88 -7.48 16.95
N PHE A 243 20.66 -7.04 16.67
CA PHE A 243 19.52 -7.92 16.40
C PHE A 243 19.10 -7.78 14.93
N LEU A 244 18.89 -8.92 14.26
CA LEU A 244 18.38 -8.98 12.90
C LEU A 244 16.95 -9.52 12.94
N THR A 245 16.00 -8.72 12.46
CA THR A 245 14.57 -9.09 12.45
C THR A 245 14.29 -10.15 11.41
N HIS A 246 14.91 -10.06 10.22
CA HIS A 246 14.75 -11.02 9.13
C HIS A 246 15.86 -10.88 8.08
N ALA A 247 15.96 -11.85 7.17
CA ALA A 247 17.07 -11.95 6.21
C ALA A 247 16.74 -11.36 4.83
N HIS A 248 16.06 -10.20 4.78
CA HIS A 248 16.04 -9.41 3.53
C HIS A 248 17.32 -8.58 3.42
N SER A 249 17.75 -8.34 2.18
CA SER A 249 19.07 -7.79 1.87
C SER A 249 19.30 -6.38 2.43
N ASP A 250 18.26 -5.56 2.44
CA ASP A 250 18.27 -4.20 2.98
C ASP A 250 18.44 -4.17 4.51
N HIS A 251 17.91 -5.17 5.22
CA HIS A 251 18.12 -5.34 6.67
C HIS A 251 19.47 -5.98 7.01
N CYS A 252 20.11 -6.68 6.06
CA CYS A 252 21.41 -7.33 6.27
C CYS A 252 22.61 -6.43 5.90
N ARG A 253 22.38 -5.18 5.48
CA ARG A 253 23.45 -4.26 5.03
C ARG A 253 24.53 -4.10 6.10
N GLY A 254 25.76 -4.50 5.75
CA GLY A 254 26.95 -4.44 6.61
C GLY A 254 27.26 -5.72 7.38
N ILE A 255 26.38 -6.74 7.34
CA ILE A 255 26.72 -8.09 7.81
C ILE A 255 27.64 -8.74 6.78
N ASN A 256 28.85 -9.08 7.20
CA ASN A 256 29.84 -9.82 6.42
C ASN A 256 30.76 -10.61 7.37
N ALA A 257 31.66 -11.44 6.83
CA ALA A 257 32.56 -12.28 7.61
C ALA A 257 33.51 -11.50 8.54
N ASN A 258 33.72 -10.20 8.31
CA ASN A 258 34.56 -9.32 9.13
C ASN A 258 33.75 -8.51 10.16
N PHE A 259 32.42 -8.60 10.17
CA PHE A 259 31.60 -7.87 11.13
C PHE A 259 31.99 -8.29 12.57
N PRO A 260 32.44 -7.37 13.43
CA PRO A 260 33.18 -7.72 14.64
C PRO A 260 32.28 -8.17 15.81
N HIS A 261 30.96 -8.14 15.64
CA HIS A 261 30.00 -8.40 16.71
C HIS A 261 29.09 -9.60 16.43
N LYS A 262 28.41 -10.07 17.48
CA LYS A 262 27.40 -11.12 17.37
C LYS A 262 26.09 -10.55 16.80
N VAL A 263 25.45 -11.32 15.94
CA VAL A 263 24.13 -11.03 15.37
C VAL A 263 23.11 -12.01 15.96
N TYR A 264 22.11 -11.48 16.67
CA TYR A 264 21.03 -12.26 17.27
C TYR A 264 19.80 -12.25 16.36
N CYS A 265 19.27 -13.41 16.02
CA CYS A 265 18.15 -13.54 15.06
C CYS A 265 17.32 -14.80 15.33
N SER A 266 16.29 -15.08 14.55
CA SER A 266 15.56 -16.35 14.63
C SER A 266 16.42 -17.55 14.18
N ASN A 267 15.99 -18.75 14.53
CA ASN A 267 16.60 -20.00 14.05
C ASN A 267 16.58 -20.11 12.52
N GLU A 268 15.47 -19.74 11.89
CA GLU A 268 15.29 -19.77 10.44
C GLU A 268 16.24 -18.78 9.76
N THR A 269 16.33 -17.54 10.25
CA THR A 269 17.27 -16.53 9.74
C THR A 269 18.70 -17.01 9.87
N ALA A 270 19.08 -17.60 11.02
CA ALA A 270 20.44 -18.11 11.22
C ALA A 270 20.84 -19.20 10.20
N LYS A 271 19.89 -20.05 9.79
CA LYS A 271 20.13 -21.12 8.79
C LYS A 271 20.45 -20.55 7.41
N ILE A 272 19.81 -19.44 7.02
CA ILE A 272 19.86 -18.93 5.64
C ILE A 272 20.73 -17.70 5.46
N LEU A 273 21.17 -17.04 6.53
CA LEU A 273 21.84 -15.74 6.44
C LEU A 273 23.07 -15.78 5.52
N HIS A 274 23.88 -16.84 5.59
CA HIS A 274 25.04 -17.04 4.70
C HIS A 274 24.66 -17.12 3.21
N LEU A 275 23.47 -17.64 2.88
CA LEU A 275 22.95 -17.70 1.50
C LEU A 275 22.47 -16.33 1.02
N ILE A 276 22.00 -15.48 1.94
CA ILE A 276 21.54 -14.12 1.64
C ILE A 276 22.73 -13.17 1.47
N VAL A 277 23.74 -13.24 2.35
CA VAL A 277 24.95 -12.40 2.24
C VAL A 277 25.90 -12.88 1.15
N GLY A 278 25.74 -14.10 0.65
CA GLY A 278 26.56 -14.67 -0.42
C GLY A 278 27.94 -15.17 0.01
N GLU A 279 28.21 -15.25 1.31
CA GLU A 279 29.48 -15.73 1.86
C GLU A 279 29.31 -16.52 3.17
N ALA A 280 30.33 -17.29 3.52
CA ALA A 280 30.37 -18.02 4.78
C ALA A 280 30.61 -17.05 5.95
N LEU A 281 29.75 -17.13 6.97
CA LEU A 281 29.88 -16.35 8.20
C LEU A 281 30.54 -17.18 9.31
N PRO A 282 31.37 -16.59 10.19
CA PRO A 282 31.95 -17.31 11.32
C PRO A 282 30.90 -17.98 12.21
N GLU A 283 31.15 -19.23 12.62
CA GLU A 283 30.17 -20.05 13.36
C GLU A 283 29.68 -19.39 14.67
N ASP A 284 30.55 -18.63 15.34
CA ASP A 284 30.24 -17.95 16.60
C ASP A 284 29.59 -16.56 16.44
N MET A 285 29.48 -16.05 15.21
CA MET A 285 28.94 -14.73 14.91
C MET A 285 27.42 -14.72 15.02
N ILE A 286 26.75 -15.76 14.54
CA ILE A 286 25.28 -15.81 14.49
C ILE A 286 24.72 -16.54 15.71
N ARG A 287 23.76 -15.91 16.40
CA ARG A 287 23.17 -16.40 17.65
C ARG A 287 21.66 -16.54 17.49
N PRO A 288 21.17 -17.76 17.19
CA PRO A 288 19.74 -17.99 17.05
C PRO A 288 19.02 -17.87 18.39
N LEU A 289 17.80 -17.33 18.32
CA LEU A 289 16.86 -17.17 19.42
C LEU A 289 15.59 -17.98 19.10
N ASP A 290 15.15 -18.77 20.08
CA ASP A 290 13.88 -19.48 20.02
C ASP A 290 12.72 -18.49 20.19
N LEU A 291 11.65 -18.71 19.43
CA LEU A 291 10.46 -17.88 19.51
C LEU A 291 9.77 -18.02 20.87
N ASN A 292 9.29 -16.89 21.38
CA ASN A 292 8.52 -16.78 22.62
C ASN A 292 9.29 -17.20 23.88
N ILE A 293 10.63 -17.28 23.80
CA ILE A 293 11.50 -17.54 24.94
C ILE A 293 12.26 -16.25 25.29
N PRO A 294 12.20 -15.77 26.56
CA PRO A 294 12.96 -14.61 26.98
C PRO A 294 14.44 -14.96 27.18
N TYR A 295 15.33 -14.31 26.44
CA TYR A 295 16.77 -14.42 26.57
C TYR A 295 17.32 -13.28 27.40
N LYS A 296 18.05 -13.62 28.47
CA LYS A 296 18.63 -12.65 29.40
C LYS A 296 20.03 -12.23 28.96
N PHE A 297 20.25 -10.93 28.99
CA PHE A 297 21.52 -10.25 28.85
C PHE A 297 21.85 -9.56 30.17
N GLU A 298 22.97 -8.83 30.25
CA GLU A 298 23.48 -8.27 31.50
C GLU A 298 22.42 -7.42 32.24
N ASN A 299 21.77 -6.48 31.54
CA ASN A 299 20.80 -5.55 32.14
C ASN A 299 19.48 -5.44 31.36
N PHE A 300 19.22 -6.37 30.46
CA PHE A 300 17.96 -6.45 29.71
C PHE A 300 17.65 -7.90 29.32
N GLN A 301 16.43 -8.13 28.84
CA GLN A 301 16.04 -9.35 28.16
C GLN A 301 15.38 -9.00 26.82
N VAL A 302 15.42 -9.96 25.91
CA VAL A 302 14.73 -9.88 24.62
C VAL A 302 13.92 -11.15 24.39
N THR A 303 12.73 -11.00 23.83
CA THR A 303 11.92 -12.12 23.34
C THR A 303 11.65 -11.91 21.85
N ALA A 304 11.98 -12.90 21.02
CA ALA A 304 11.62 -12.93 19.61
C ALA A 304 10.21 -13.49 19.44
N ILE A 305 9.37 -12.85 18.63
CA ILE A 305 8.00 -13.27 18.34
C ILE A 305 7.85 -13.30 16.82
N ASP A 306 7.14 -14.29 16.27
CA ASP A 306 6.87 -14.36 14.83
C ASP A 306 6.28 -13.05 14.30
N ALA A 307 6.86 -12.47 13.23
CA ALA A 307 6.36 -11.24 12.59
C ALA A 307 5.37 -11.51 11.43
N ASN A 308 5.21 -12.78 11.05
CA ASN A 308 4.27 -13.19 10.01
C ASN A 308 4.50 -12.52 8.63
N HIS A 309 5.75 -12.14 8.35
CA HIS A 309 6.20 -11.50 7.11
C HIS A 309 6.82 -12.53 6.14
N CYS A 310 8.07 -12.93 6.37
CA CYS A 310 8.75 -14.00 5.63
C CYS A 310 9.26 -15.09 6.59
N PRO A 311 9.68 -16.28 6.12
CA PRO A 311 10.23 -17.30 7.00
C PRO A 311 11.40 -16.80 7.85
N GLY A 312 11.24 -16.90 9.17
CA GLY A 312 12.22 -16.41 10.15
C GLY A 312 12.09 -14.94 10.56
N ALA A 313 11.15 -14.19 9.98
CA ALA A 313 10.91 -12.83 10.38
C ALA A 313 10.35 -12.75 11.81
N VAL A 314 10.94 -11.88 12.64
CA VAL A 314 10.56 -11.71 14.04
C VAL A 314 10.41 -10.26 14.45
N MET A 315 9.45 -10.03 15.35
CA MET A 315 9.40 -8.87 16.21
C MET A 315 10.25 -9.11 17.45
N PHE A 316 10.85 -8.06 18.00
CA PHE A 316 11.60 -8.11 19.26
C PHE A 316 10.90 -7.30 20.36
N VAL A 317 10.71 -7.95 21.52
CA VAL A 317 10.28 -7.28 22.75
C VAL A 317 11.46 -7.15 23.68
N PHE A 318 11.91 -5.92 23.95
CA PHE A 318 13.00 -5.60 24.88
C PHE A 318 12.45 -5.11 26.22
N GLN A 319 12.97 -5.65 27.31
CA GLN A 319 12.57 -5.29 28.68
C GLN A 319 13.77 -5.33 29.63
N GLY A 320 13.64 -4.67 30.79
CA GLY A 320 14.61 -4.77 31.88
C GLY A 320 15.28 -3.43 32.21
N PRO A 321 16.12 -3.39 33.26
CA PRO A 321 16.61 -2.15 33.84
C PRO A 321 17.26 -1.18 32.83
N LEU A 322 18.06 -1.70 31.89
CA LEU A 322 18.69 -0.87 30.86
C LEU A 322 17.67 -0.24 29.91
N ILE A 323 16.64 -1.00 29.55
CA ILE A 323 15.58 -0.55 28.66
C ILE A 323 14.71 0.48 29.38
N ASP A 324 14.42 0.27 30.66
CA ASP A 324 13.69 1.21 31.50
C ASP A 324 14.44 2.53 31.64
N GLU A 325 15.76 2.50 31.83
CA GLU A 325 16.62 3.68 31.91
C GLU A 325 16.65 4.48 30.59
N ILE A 326 16.85 3.81 29.46
CA ILE A 326 17.02 4.46 28.14
C ILE A 326 15.69 4.91 27.52
N ALA A 327 14.65 4.12 27.71
CA ALA A 327 13.37 4.28 27.01
C ALA A 327 12.19 4.61 27.91
N GLY A 328 12.32 4.48 29.23
CA GLY A 328 11.23 4.69 30.17
C GLY A 328 10.26 3.49 30.25
N GLY A 329 10.65 2.33 29.72
CA GLY A 329 9.86 1.11 29.72
C GLY A 329 10.11 0.23 28.50
N ALA A 330 9.36 -0.86 28.40
CA ALA A 330 9.50 -1.88 27.36
C ALA A 330 9.44 -1.32 25.93
N ILE A 331 10.17 -1.94 25.01
CA ILE A 331 10.21 -1.57 23.59
C ILE A 331 9.72 -2.75 22.76
N LEU A 332 8.90 -2.47 21.76
CA LEU A 332 8.55 -3.41 20.69
C LEU A 332 9.16 -2.92 19.38
N CYS A 333 9.92 -3.77 18.69
CA CYS A 333 10.35 -3.55 17.31
C CYS A 333 9.65 -4.57 16.43
N THR A 334 8.82 -4.12 15.48
CA THR A 334 8.08 -5.06 14.62
C THR A 334 8.95 -5.71 13.55
N GLY A 335 10.06 -5.07 13.16
CA GLY A 335 10.64 -5.34 11.84
C GLY A 335 9.56 -5.18 10.76
N ASP A 336 9.71 -5.90 9.66
CA ASP A 336 8.63 -6.03 8.68
C ASP A 336 7.62 -7.09 9.14
N PHE A 337 6.33 -6.76 9.07
CA PHE A 337 5.29 -7.61 9.67
C PHE A 337 3.94 -7.54 8.93
N ARG A 338 3.15 -8.61 9.07
CA ARG A 338 1.75 -8.63 8.62
C ARG A 338 0.77 -8.97 9.73
N ALA A 339 -0.02 -7.98 10.17
CA ALA A 339 -1.06 -8.10 11.19
C ALA A 339 -2.40 -8.65 10.65
N GLU A 340 -2.34 -9.70 9.81
CA GLU A 340 -3.53 -10.35 9.29
C GLU A 340 -4.41 -10.89 10.42
N ALA A 341 -5.73 -10.80 10.29
CA ALA A 341 -6.66 -11.16 11.37
C ALA A 341 -6.46 -12.59 11.92
N SER A 342 -6.10 -13.54 11.07
CA SER A 342 -5.82 -14.92 11.47
C SER A 342 -4.62 -15.05 12.41
N TYR A 343 -3.58 -14.23 12.16
CA TYR A 343 -2.37 -14.11 12.97
C TYR A 343 -2.65 -13.34 14.27
N MET A 344 -3.43 -12.26 14.22
CA MET A 344 -3.77 -11.45 15.39
C MET A 344 -4.44 -12.24 16.51
N ARG A 345 -5.17 -13.33 16.19
CA ARG A 345 -5.74 -14.25 17.18
C ARG A 345 -4.71 -14.88 18.13
N GLN A 346 -3.43 -14.92 17.75
CA GLN A 346 -2.37 -15.41 18.63
C GLN A 346 -2.16 -14.51 19.85
N PHE A 347 -2.44 -13.21 19.71
CA PHE A 347 -2.38 -12.27 20.83
C PHE A 347 -3.61 -12.34 21.73
N ASP A 348 -4.69 -13.00 21.34
CA ASP A 348 -5.88 -13.20 22.18
C ASP A 348 -5.83 -14.51 22.98
N ASN A 349 -4.91 -15.41 22.65
CA ASN A 349 -4.76 -16.71 23.32
C ASN A 349 -3.55 -16.73 24.26
N GLU A 350 -3.40 -17.82 25.02
CA GLU A 350 -2.32 -17.97 26.03
C GLU A 350 -0.90 -17.88 25.44
N LYS A 351 -0.69 -18.02 24.12
CA LYS A 351 0.65 -18.02 23.53
C LYS A 351 1.29 -16.63 23.52
N LEU A 352 0.58 -15.60 23.04
CA LEU A 352 1.09 -14.22 22.97
C LEU A 352 0.27 -13.22 23.79
N GLY A 353 -0.69 -13.68 24.59
CA GLY A 353 -1.49 -12.79 25.46
C GLY A 353 -0.64 -11.91 26.37
N TRP A 354 0.48 -12.43 26.87
CA TRP A 354 1.43 -11.69 27.72
C TRP A 354 1.96 -10.40 27.08
N VAL A 355 2.03 -10.34 25.74
CA VAL A 355 2.54 -9.17 25.01
C VAL A 355 1.55 -8.01 25.12
N LYS A 356 0.24 -8.29 25.14
CA LYS A 356 -0.82 -7.27 25.29
C LYS A 356 -0.86 -6.66 26.69
N ASP A 357 -0.35 -7.38 27.69
CA ASP A 357 -0.30 -6.92 29.08
C ASP A 357 0.85 -5.92 29.32
N ILE A 358 1.81 -5.84 28.40
CA ILE A 358 2.93 -4.91 28.47
C ILE A 358 2.45 -3.49 28.14
N ASN A 359 2.91 -2.53 28.95
CA ASN A 359 2.84 -1.13 28.61
C ASN A 359 4.13 -0.72 27.90
N PHE A 360 4.08 -0.57 26.58
CA PHE A 360 5.26 -0.26 25.78
C PHE A 360 5.59 1.23 25.88
N ALA A 361 6.81 1.56 26.27
CA ALA A 361 7.27 2.94 26.17
C ALA A 361 7.44 3.37 24.69
N ARG A 362 7.87 2.44 23.83
CA ARG A 362 8.15 2.69 22.40
C ARG A 362 7.74 1.50 21.54
N ILE A 363 7.11 1.79 20.41
CA ILE A 363 6.90 0.83 19.31
C ILE A 363 7.64 1.34 18.08
N TYR A 364 8.62 0.60 17.58
CA TYR A 364 9.19 0.79 16.26
C TYR A 364 8.38 -0.03 15.27
N LEU A 365 7.69 0.65 14.35
CA LEU A 365 6.58 0.11 13.57
C LEU A 365 6.91 0.09 12.08
N ASP A 366 6.70 -1.04 11.42
CA ASP A 366 6.64 -1.11 9.96
C ASP A 366 5.36 -0.41 9.47
N ASN A 367 5.56 0.64 8.69
CA ASN A 367 4.50 1.47 8.13
C ASN A 367 4.50 1.47 6.60
N THR A 368 5.04 0.40 5.99
CA THR A 368 5.26 0.27 4.54
C THR A 368 4.04 0.66 3.71
N TYR A 369 2.84 0.25 4.12
CA TYR A 369 1.58 0.54 3.41
C TYR A 369 0.57 1.33 4.25
N PHE A 370 1.01 2.10 5.23
CA PHE A 370 0.09 2.89 6.04
C PHE A 370 -0.62 4.00 5.25
N SER A 371 0.04 4.57 4.24
CA SER A 371 -0.52 5.57 3.33
C SER A 371 -1.51 5.01 2.31
N VAL A 372 -1.50 3.69 2.10
CA VAL A 372 -2.41 3.01 1.18
C VAL A 372 -3.71 2.70 1.91
N ASP A 373 -4.73 3.56 1.71
CA ASP A 373 -6.06 3.39 2.30
C ASP A 373 -6.93 2.39 1.51
N VAL A 374 -6.39 1.19 1.31
CA VAL A 374 -7.06 0.07 0.65
C VAL A 374 -6.92 -1.17 1.52
N ALA A 375 -8.04 -1.88 1.73
CA ALA A 375 -8.04 -3.15 2.43
C ALA A 375 -7.28 -4.19 1.59
N PHE A 376 -6.39 -4.95 2.24
CA PHE A 376 -5.63 -5.99 1.56
C PHE A 376 -6.40 -7.30 1.47
N THR A 377 -6.15 -8.04 0.40
CA THR A 377 -6.65 -9.40 0.25
C THR A 377 -5.92 -10.31 1.25
N SER A 378 -6.65 -11.18 1.94
CA SER A 378 -6.04 -12.17 2.84
C SER A 378 -5.16 -13.13 2.05
N ARG A 379 -4.06 -13.60 2.65
CA ARG A 379 -3.13 -14.51 1.95
C ARG A 379 -3.81 -15.79 1.50
N GLU A 380 -4.78 -16.28 2.26
CA GLU A 380 -5.59 -17.44 1.90
C GLU A 380 -6.39 -17.21 0.61
N ILE A 381 -7.03 -16.04 0.45
CA ILE A 381 -7.76 -15.70 -0.77
C ILE A 381 -6.76 -15.52 -1.93
N SER A 382 -5.63 -14.86 -1.69
CA SER A 382 -4.55 -14.71 -2.67
C SER A 382 -4.04 -16.06 -3.19
N GLU A 383 -3.84 -17.03 -2.31
CA GLU A 383 -3.47 -18.40 -2.67
C GLU A 383 -4.52 -19.06 -3.58
N GLN A 384 -5.81 -18.89 -3.26
CA GLN A 384 -6.91 -19.44 -4.06
C GLN A 384 -6.98 -18.78 -5.44
N LEU A 385 -6.75 -17.47 -5.52
CA LEU A 385 -6.68 -16.74 -6.80
C LEU A 385 -5.49 -17.23 -7.63
N LEU A 386 -4.30 -17.36 -7.05
CA LEU A 386 -3.13 -17.90 -7.75
C LEU A 386 -3.39 -19.31 -8.29
N GLN A 387 -3.97 -20.18 -7.45
CA GLN A 387 -4.34 -21.53 -7.87
C GLN A 387 -5.35 -21.50 -9.03
N LYS A 388 -6.39 -20.66 -8.95
CA LYS A 388 -7.41 -20.52 -9.99
C LYS A 388 -6.79 -20.09 -11.32
N GLU A 389 -5.93 -19.07 -11.31
CA GLU A 389 -5.28 -18.59 -12.53
C GLU A 389 -4.43 -19.69 -13.16
N ILE A 390 -3.62 -20.39 -12.38
CA ILE A 390 -2.82 -21.53 -12.88
C ILE A 390 -3.71 -22.63 -13.48
N MET A 391 -4.86 -22.92 -12.88
CA MET A 391 -5.77 -23.95 -13.37
C MET A 391 -6.55 -23.53 -14.63
N ASN A 392 -6.74 -22.22 -14.86
CA ASN A 392 -7.33 -21.69 -16.10
C ASN A 392 -6.40 -21.82 -17.31
N HIS A 393 -5.11 -22.13 -17.08
CA HIS A 393 -4.08 -22.24 -18.11
C HIS A 393 -3.45 -23.66 -18.13
N PRO A 394 -4.21 -24.71 -18.47
CA PRO A 394 -3.77 -26.11 -18.37
C PRO A 394 -2.62 -26.50 -19.32
N ASP A 395 -2.51 -25.81 -20.46
CA ASP A 395 -1.61 -26.14 -21.57
C ASP A 395 -0.59 -25.01 -21.88
N THR A 396 -0.40 -24.06 -20.95
CA THR A 396 0.43 -22.86 -21.12
C THR A 396 1.52 -22.80 -20.05
N ASP A 397 2.74 -22.43 -20.42
CA ASP A 397 3.83 -22.28 -19.45
C ASP A 397 3.57 -21.06 -18.54
N ILE A 398 3.91 -21.20 -17.26
CA ILE A 398 3.61 -20.21 -16.23
C ILE A 398 4.91 -19.78 -15.56
N VAL A 399 5.12 -18.47 -15.49
CA VAL A 399 6.25 -17.85 -14.81
C VAL A 399 5.75 -17.05 -13.63
N ILE A 400 6.35 -17.23 -12.45
CA ILE A 400 6.03 -16.51 -11.23
C ILE A 400 7.30 -15.78 -10.77
N PRO A 401 7.48 -14.48 -11.10
CA PRO A 401 8.64 -13.73 -10.66
C PRO A 401 8.58 -13.46 -9.15
N LEU A 402 9.56 -13.94 -8.38
CA LEU A 402 9.65 -13.74 -6.93
C LEU A 402 11.06 -13.29 -6.50
N HIS A 403 11.13 -12.72 -5.30
CA HIS A 403 12.39 -12.43 -4.62
C HIS A 403 13.00 -13.69 -3.99
N GLN A 404 14.29 -13.58 -3.63
CA GLN A 404 15.10 -14.68 -3.07
C GLN A 404 14.49 -15.27 -1.79
N LEU A 405 13.95 -14.43 -0.91
CA LEU A 405 13.26 -14.81 0.32
C LEU A 405 11.84 -14.24 0.37
N GLY A 406 10.89 -15.05 0.84
CA GLY A 406 9.47 -14.73 0.94
C GLY A 406 8.63 -15.57 -0.03
N ARG A 407 7.36 -15.79 0.32
CA ARG A 407 6.37 -16.52 -0.49
C ARG A 407 6.67 -18.02 -0.65
N GLU A 408 7.57 -18.61 0.13
CA GLU A 408 7.88 -20.04 0.11
C GLU A 408 6.62 -20.89 0.41
N ARG A 409 5.84 -20.48 1.43
CA ARG A 409 4.62 -21.19 1.84
C ARG A 409 3.55 -21.22 0.75
N ILE A 410 3.32 -20.11 0.05
CA ILE A 410 2.32 -20.06 -1.03
C ILE A 410 2.74 -20.93 -2.21
N ILE A 411 4.03 -20.99 -2.54
CA ILE A 411 4.54 -21.87 -3.60
C ILE A 411 4.46 -23.36 -3.21
N GLU A 412 4.82 -23.72 -1.98
CA GLU A 412 4.65 -25.08 -1.46
C GLU A 412 3.18 -25.51 -1.46
N ASN A 413 2.29 -24.69 -0.88
CA ASN A 413 0.86 -24.93 -0.84
C ASN A 413 0.27 -25.09 -2.24
N LEU A 414 0.70 -24.24 -3.18
CA LEU A 414 0.27 -24.29 -4.56
C LEU A 414 0.65 -25.62 -5.21
N SER A 415 1.94 -26.00 -5.16
CA SER A 415 2.43 -27.26 -5.73
C SER A 415 1.68 -28.47 -5.15
N TYR A 416 1.47 -28.48 -3.83
CA TYR A 416 0.71 -29.53 -3.14
C TYR A 416 -0.75 -29.60 -3.63
N ARG A 417 -1.44 -28.46 -3.74
CA ARG A 417 -2.88 -28.41 -4.08
C ARG A 417 -3.17 -28.73 -5.54
N ILE A 418 -2.34 -28.27 -6.47
CA ILE A 418 -2.49 -28.61 -7.89
C ILE A 418 -1.87 -29.97 -8.23
N TYR A 419 -1.09 -30.52 -7.30
CA TYR A 419 -0.37 -31.79 -7.43
C TYR A 419 0.55 -31.81 -8.67
N GLU A 420 1.28 -30.72 -8.86
CA GLU A 420 2.24 -30.50 -9.95
C GLU A 420 3.52 -29.85 -9.39
N PRO A 421 4.71 -30.26 -9.85
CA PRO A 421 5.96 -29.67 -9.40
C PRO A 421 6.12 -28.24 -9.91
N ILE A 422 6.65 -27.37 -9.06
CA ILE A 422 7.01 -25.98 -9.39
C ILE A 422 8.53 -25.87 -9.38
N PHE A 423 9.10 -25.51 -10.52
CA PHE A 423 10.54 -25.33 -10.67
C PHE A 423 10.96 -23.98 -10.09
N VAL A 424 12.03 -23.93 -9.30
CA VAL A 424 12.49 -22.71 -8.65
C VAL A 424 13.97 -22.49 -8.97
N TYR A 425 14.37 -21.25 -9.20
CA TYR A 425 15.75 -20.89 -9.46
C TYR A 425 16.70 -21.24 -8.28
N PRO A 426 17.99 -21.52 -8.53
CA PRO A 426 18.88 -22.21 -7.59
C PRO A 426 18.99 -21.57 -6.21
N GLU A 427 19.11 -20.25 -6.15
CA GLU A 427 19.32 -19.46 -4.93
C GLU A 427 18.10 -19.57 -4.01
N LYS A 428 16.89 -19.35 -4.55
CA LYS A 428 15.65 -19.52 -3.79
C LYS A 428 15.41 -20.99 -3.42
N LEU A 429 15.78 -21.93 -4.27
CA LEU A 429 15.68 -23.36 -3.97
C LEU A 429 16.60 -23.76 -2.80
N ALA A 430 17.82 -23.23 -2.74
CA ALA A 430 18.76 -23.48 -1.64
C ALA A 430 18.20 -22.98 -0.30
N ILE A 431 17.68 -21.76 -0.27
CA ILE A 431 17.01 -21.18 0.91
C ILE A 431 15.79 -22.01 1.31
N SER A 432 14.94 -22.34 0.33
CA SER A 432 13.72 -23.13 0.56
C SER A 432 14.04 -24.49 1.18
N LYS A 433 15.07 -25.18 0.68
CA LYS A 433 15.55 -26.45 1.24
C LYS A 433 16.08 -26.29 2.66
N ALA A 434 16.87 -25.25 2.92
CA ALA A 434 17.41 -24.96 4.26
C ALA A 434 16.29 -24.69 5.30
N LEU A 435 15.17 -24.12 4.84
CA LEU A 435 13.99 -23.85 5.65
C LEU A 435 12.98 -25.01 5.68
N GLY A 436 13.23 -26.09 4.92
CA GLY A 436 12.39 -27.29 4.90
C GLY A 436 11.17 -27.24 3.99
N PHE A 437 11.12 -26.33 3.02
CA PHE A 437 10.06 -26.27 2.01
C PHE A 437 10.32 -27.24 0.85
N PHE A 438 9.24 -27.79 0.29
CA PHE A 438 9.28 -28.72 -0.84
C PHE A 438 8.32 -28.28 -1.96
N TYR A 439 8.79 -28.29 -3.22
CA TYR A 439 8.02 -27.78 -4.37
C TYR A 439 7.77 -28.81 -5.48
N GLU A 440 8.16 -30.07 -5.27
CA GLU A 440 8.09 -31.12 -6.30
C GLU A 440 6.96 -32.11 -5.98
N TYR A 441 5.78 -31.62 -5.59
CA TYR A 441 4.62 -32.48 -5.35
C TYR A 441 4.03 -32.98 -6.67
N GLY A 442 3.55 -34.23 -6.68
CA GLY A 442 2.78 -34.80 -7.77
C GLY A 442 3.59 -35.14 -9.03
N ILE A 443 2.98 -35.00 -10.21
CA ILE A 443 3.54 -35.47 -11.49
C ILE A 443 3.68 -34.27 -12.44
N PRO A 444 4.85 -34.08 -13.10
CA PRO A 444 5.02 -33.04 -14.11
C PRO A 444 3.94 -33.10 -15.20
N ASN A 445 3.28 -31.96 -15.44
CA ASN A 445 2.37 -31.82 -16.56
C ASN A 445 3.17 -31.88 -17.87
N GLN A 446 2.74 -32.72 -18.81
CA GLN A 446 3.44 -32.92 -20.09
C GLN A 446 3.26 -31.74 -21.05
N LYS A 447 2.26 -30.88 -20.80
CA LYS A 447 1.87 -29.78 -21.67
C LYS A 447 2.26 -28.41 -21.15
N ARG A 448 2.70 -28.26 -19.91
CA ARG A 448 3.15 -26.97 -19.35
C ARG A 448 4.27 -27.13 -18.33
N LYS A 449 4.98 -26.03 -18.07
CA LYS A 449 5.91 -25.88 -16.95
C LYS A 449 5.48 -24.70 -16.08
N ILE A 450 5.50 -24.89 -14.77
CA ILE A 450 5.35 -23.80 -13.79
C ILE A 450 6.71 -23.51 -13.19
N GLN A 451 7.19 -22.28 -13.32
CA GLN A 451 8.51 -21.89 -12.81
C GLN A 451 8.49 -20.57 -12.05
N VAL A 452 9.15 -20.55 -10.90
CA VAL A 452 9.52 -19.35 -10.18
C VAL A 452 10.87 -18.88 -10.70
N VAL A 453 10.93 -17.62 -11.08
CA VAL A 453 12.14 -16.95 -11.61
C VAL A 453 12.53 -15.79 -10.71
N GLU A 454 13.78 -15.38 -10.79
CA GLU A 454 14.26 -14.22 -10.05
C GLU A 454 13.64 -12.94 -10.62
N LYS A 455 12.85 -12.25 -9.80
CA LYS A 455 12.06 -11.08 -10.23
C LYS A 455 12.89 -9.95 -10.87
N ARG A 456 14.16 -9.85 -10.47
CA ARG A 456 15.06 -8.74 -10.83
C ARG A 456 15.74 -8.98 -12.19
N GLU A 457 16.32 -10.17 -12.33
CA GLU A 457 17.08 -10.56 -13.51
C GLU A 457 16.22 -11.05 -14.68
N TRP A 458 15.02 -11.57 -14.38
CA TRP A 458 14.22 -12.21 -15.39
C TRP A 458 13.55 -11.22 -16.34
N LYS A 459 13.71 -11.45 -17.65
CA LYS A 459 13.06 -10.70 -18.72
C LYS A 459 12.26 -11.64 -19.61
N MET A 460 11.11 -11.18 -20.11
CA MET A 460 10.35 -11.93 -21.11
C MET A 460 11.22 -12.18 -22.35
N PRO A 461 11.31 -13.42 -22.87
CA PRO A 461 12.03 -13.71 -24.10
C PRO A 461 11.44 -12.95 -25.30
N GLU A 462 12.29 -12.45 -26.20
CA GLU A 462 11.86 -11.73 -27.42
C GLU A 462 11.08 -12.63 -28.40
N ALA A 463 11.42 -13.93 -28.43
CA ALA A 463 10.75 -14.93 -29.23
C ALA A 463 10.26 -16.08 -28.32
N LEU A 464 8.96 -16.33 -28.34
CA LEU A 464 8.34 -17.41 -27.58
C LEU A 464 8.25 -18.67 -28.44
N GLU A 465 8.96 -19.72 -28.08
CA GLU A 465 8.81 -21.05 -28.69
C GLU A 465 7.45 -21.69 -28.36
N LYS A 466 6.83 -21.26 -27.26
CA LYS A 466 5.56 -21.78 -26.73
C LYS A 466 4.78 -20.67 -25.99
N PRO A 467 3.44 -20.70 -25.97
CA PRO A 467 2.64 -19.77 -25.17
C PRO A 467 3.04 -19.81 -23.69
N MET A 468 3.28 -18.62 -23.11
CA MET A 468 3.55 -18.47 -21.69
C MET A 468 2.78 -17.30 -21.09
N ILE A 469 2.50 -17.37 -19.80
CA ILE A 469 1.94 -16.28 -18.99
C ILE A 469 2.84 -15.99 -17.81
N VAL A 470 2.82 -14.73 -17.37
CA VAL A 470 3.52 -14.29 -16.16
C VAL A 470 2.46 -14.00 -15.11
N ILE A 471 2.61 -14.57 -13.92
CA ILE A 471 1.74 -14.28 -12.77
C ILE A 471 2.54 -13.51 -11.73
N GLU A 472 2.26 -12.22 -11.59
CA GLU A 472 2.85 -11.36 -10.58
C GLU A 472 2.06 -11.48 -9.26
N VAL A 473 2.74 -11.93 -8.20
CA VAL A 473 2.14 -12.12 -6.86
C VAL A 473 2.48 -10.89 -6.01
N THR A 474 1.66 -9.85 -6.11
CA THR A 474 1.93 -8.51 -5.57
C THR A 474 0.63 -7.76 -5.28
N GLN A 475 0.52 -7.15 -4.10
CA GLN A 475 -0.64 -6.35 -3.70
C GLN A 475 -0.60 -4.96 -4.33
N VAL A 476 0.55 -4.28 -4.34
CA VAL A 476 0.63 -2.86 -4.74
C VAL A 476 0.62 -2.68 -6.25
N ASP A 477 1.30 -3.53 -7.02
CA ASP A 477 1.22 -3.43 -8.49
C ASP A 477 -0.17 -3.84 -9.01
N ASN A 478 -0.95 -4.56 -8.21
CA ASN A 478 -2.37 -4.79 -8.46
C ASN A 478 -3.23 -3.54 -8.22
N LEU A 479 -2.82 -2.66 -7.30
CA LEU A 479 -3.54 -1.44 -6.93
C LEU A 479 -3.12 -0.23 -7.78
N TYR A 480 -1.86 -0.16 -8.23
CA TYR A 480 -1.28 1.02 -8.89
C TYR A 480 -0.57 0.72 -10.23
N GLY A 481 -0.29 -0.55 -10.55
CA GLY A 481 0.42 -0.89 -11.77
C GLY A 481 -0.46 -0.68 -13.01
N GLY A 482 0.01 0.08 -14.00
CA GLY A 482 -0.61 0.10 -15.32
C GLY A 482 -0.57 -1.29 -15.96
N ALA A 483 -1.66 -1.72 -16.61
CA ALA A 483 -1.58 -2.81 -17.56
C ALA A 483 -0.70 -2.34 -18.72
N SER A 484 0.46 -2.96 -18.92
CA SER A 484 1.17 -2.80 -20.18
C SER A 484 0.33 -3.49 -21.25
N GLU A 485 -0.11 -2.75 -22.27
CA GLU A 485 -0.86 -3.27 -23.43
C GLU A 485 -0.05 -4.29 -24.26
N SER A 486 1.19 -4.60 -23.88
CA SER A 486 2.08 -5.52 -24.58
C SER A 486 2.54 -6.77 -23.81
N ASN A 487 2.05 -7.05 -22.57
CA ASN A 487 2.46 -8.25 -21.82
C ASN A 487 1.28 -9.01 -21.18
N PRO A 488 1.25 -10.36 -21.23
CA PRO A 488 0.22 -11.21 -20.63
C PRO A 488 0.41 -11.39 -19.10
N ASN A 489 0.68 -10.30 -18.38
CA ASN A 489 0.94 -10.34 -16.94
C ASN A 489 -0.39 -10.40 -16.17
N ILE A 490 -0.72 -11.59 -15.67
CA ILE A 490 -1.79 -11.78 -14.69
C ILE A 490 -1.26 -11.32 -13.34
N ARG A 491 -2.07 -10.61 -12.57
CA ARG A 491 -1.67 -10.14 -11.24
C ARG A 491 -2.56 -10.78 -10.18
N VAL A 492 -1.94 -11.29 -9.12
CA VAL A 492 -2.60 -11.88 -7.96
C VAL A 492 -2.26 -11.06 -6.72
N PRO A 493 -3.26 -10.47 -6.03
CA PRO A 493 -3.01 -9.56 -4.92
C PRO A 493 -2.44 -10.35 -3.75
N TYR A 494 -1.23 -10.05 -3.31
CA TYR A 494 -0.58 -10.71 -2.17
C TYR A 494 0.42 -9.75 -1.53
N SER A 495 0.41 -9.65 -0.20
CA SER A 495 1.34 -8.83 0.58
C SER A 495 1.96 -9.64 1.70
N ASP A 496 3.21 -9.36 2.05
CA ASP A 496 3.80 -9.81 3.32
C ASP A 496 3.90 -8.66 4.34
N HIS A 497 3.35 -7.49 4.03
CA HIS A 497 3.21 -6.37 4.96
C HIS A 497 1.74 -6.08 5.27
N SER A 498 1.53 -5.44 6.42
CA SER A 498 0.22 -4.99 6.88
C SER A 498 -0.34 -3.84 6.04
N SER A 499 -1.65 -3.91 5.74
CA SER A 499 -2.44 -2.77 5.29
C SER A 499 -2.63 -1.75 6.41
N ARG A 500 -3.06 -0.52 6.05
CA ARG A 500 -3.44 0.51 7.03
C ARG A 500 -4.41 -0.01 8.10
N GLU A 501 -5.45 -0.75 7.71
CA GLU A 501 -6.45 -1.30 8.64
C GLU A 501 -5.84 -2.35 9.59
N GLU A 502 -4.99 -3.24 9.06
CA GLU A 502 -4.28 -4.24 9.87
C GLU A 502 -3.33 -3.57 10.88
N ILE A 503 -2.61 -2.51 10.49
CA ILE A 503 -1.74 -1.73 11.39
C ILE A 503 -2.55 -1.08 12.50
N LEU A 504 -3.69 -0.45 12.19
CA LEU A 504 -4.53 0.20 13.21
C LEU A 504 -5.07 -0.81 14.21
N LYS A 505 -5.59 -1.96 13.75
CA LYS A 505 -6.06 -3.04 14.63
C LYS A 505 -4.93 -3.63 15.50
N PHE A 506 -3.72 -3.69 14.95
CA PHE A 506 -2.55 -4.08 15.72
C PHE A 506 -2.25 -3.09 16.84
N LEU A 507 -2.21 -1.79 16.55
CA LEU A 507 -1.97 -0.75 17.55
C LEU A 507 -3.07 -0.70 18.63
N GLU A 508 -4.34 -0.90 18.24
CA GLU A 508 -5.49 -1.03 19.16
C GLU A 508 -5.33 -2.15 20.18
N CYS A 509 -4.50 -3.16 19.92
CA CYS A 509 -4.26 -4.24 20.86
C CYS A 509 -3.41 -3.82 22.07
N PHE A 510 -2.53 -2.82 21.91
CA PHE A 510 -1.46 -2.53 22.85
C PHE A 510 -1.66 -1.22 23.60
N LYS A 511 -1.04 -1.17 24.79
CA LYS A 511 -0.81 0.08 25.52
C LYS A 511 0.58 0.56 25.14
N PHE A 512 0.68 1.80 24.67
CA PHE A 512 1.97 2.37 24.34
C PHE A 512 2.03 3.88 24.56
N ASN A 513 3.24 4.37 24.84
CA ASN A 513 3.51 5.79 24.95
C ASN A 513 3.87 6.36 23.59
N ASN A 514 4.89 5.83 22.88
CA ASN A 514 5.40 6.39 21.62
C ASN A 514 5.40 5.40 20.45
N ILE A 515 5.21 5.91 19.23
CA ILE A 515 5.40 5.15 17.98
C ILE A 515 6.52 5.78 17.16
N TYR A 516 7.38 4.97 16.56
CA TYR A 516 8.40 5.35 15.59
C TYR A 516 8.21 4.56 14.30
N PRO A 517 7.59 5.13 13.26
CA PRO A 517 7.48 4.47 11.97
C PRO A 517 8.87 4.29 11.33
N THR A 518 9.14 3.12 10.76
CA THR A 518 10.50 2.69 10.38
C THR A 518 10.72 2.51 8.89
N SER A 519 9.67 2.35 8.10
CA SER A 519 9.78 1.93 6.69
C SER A 519 9.60 3.09 5.70
N LYS A 520 8.56 3.91 5.87
CA LYS A 520 8.23 5.02 4.94
C LYS A 520 8.11 6.34 5.68
N SER A 521 8.37 7.45 4.99
CA SER A 521 7.99 8.78 5.48
C SER A 521 6.47 8.85 5.66
N TYR A 522 6.02 9.66 6.61
CA TYR A 522 4.62 9.75 6.99
C TYR A 522 4.23 11.20 7.27
N SER A 523 3.01 11.54 6.93
CA SER A 523 2.39 12.82 7.24
C SER A 523 2.04 12.90 8.72
N LYS A 524 1.86 14.14 9.18
CA LYS A 524 1.41 14.42 10.54
C LYS A 524 0.00 13.89 10.79
N SER A 525 -0.87 13.90 9.77
CA SER A 525 -2.20 13.29 9.84
C SER A 525 -2.14 11.76 10.01
N GLU A 526 -1.27 11.08 9.26
CA GLU A 526 -1.03 9.64 9.41
C GLU A 526 -0.49 9.30 10.80
N PHE A 527 0.48 10.09 11.29
CA PHE A 527 1.02 9.93 12.64
C PHE A 527 -0.05 10.07 13.72
N LYS A 528 -0.89 11.11 13.63
CA LYS A 528 -2.04 11.29 14.52
C LYS A 528 -2.97 10.09 14.50
N THR A 529 -3.22 9.52 13.31
CA THR A 529 -4.08 8.35 13.15
C THR A 529 -3.49 7.13 13.87
N MET A 530 -2.18 6.85 13.69
CA MET A 530 -1.49 5.77 14.40
C MET A 530 -1.53 5.95 15.92
N MET A 531 -1.28 7.17 16.40
CA MET A 531 -1.29 7.48 17.83
C MET A 531 -2.67 7.30 18.47
N LYS A 532 -3.74 7.71 17.77
CA LYS A 532 -5.13 7.58 18.24
C LYS A 532 -5.61 6.14 18.37
N ALA A 533 -5.01 5.20 17.64
CA ALA A 533 -5.36 3.80 17.72
C ALA A 533 -4.97 3.15 19.07
N GLY A 534 -3.97 3.69 19.78
CA GLY A 534 -3.47 3.09 21.02
C GLY A 534 -4.42 3.18 22.22
N LYS A 535 -4.41 2.16 23.08
CA LYS A 535 -5.27 2.09 24.30
C LYS A 535 -4.99 3.19 25.34
N THR A 536 -3.81 3.81 25.28
CA THR A 536 -3.31 4.83 26.22
C THR A 536 -3.25 6.22 25.59
N PHE A 537 -3.98 6.43 24.48
CA PHE A 537 -4.02 7.72 23.79
C PHE A 537 -4.47 8.85 24.74
N THR A 538 -3.71 9.95 24.73
CA THR A 538 -4.10 11.23 25.30
C THR A 538 -3.63 12.35 24.38
N GLU A 539 -4.38 13.45 24.31
CA GLU A 539 -3.98 14.63 23.51
C GLU A 539 -2.64 15.21 23.99
N GLU A 540 -2.39 15.23 25.30
CA GLU A 540 -1.12 15.68 25.88
C GLU A 540 0.08 14.84 25.40
N ASN A 541 -0.09 13.51 25.28
CA ASN A 541 0.96 12.63 24.76
C ASN A 541 1.18 12.87 23.26
N LEU A 542 0.09 13.03 22.49
CA LEU A 542 0.16 13.32 21.07
C LEU A 542 0.94 14.63 20.81
N GLU A 543 0.63 15.71 21.52
CA GLU A 543 1.33 16.99 21.39
C GLU A 543 2.84 16.87 21.65
N ARG A 544 3.22 16.14 22.70
CA ARG A 544 4.64 15.87 23.01
C ARG A 544 5.34 15.15 21.87
N GLN A 545 4.70 14.15 21.27
CA GLN A 545 5.31 13.38 20.17
C GLN A 545 5.36 14.14 18.85
N LEU A 546 4.36 14.97 18.55
CA LEU A 546 4.40 15.81 17.36
C LEU A 546 5.65 16.71 17.33
N VAL A 547 6.14 17.15 18.50
CA VAL A 547 7.40 17.90 18.62
C VAL A 547 8.63 17.00 18.38
N LEU A 548 8.63 15.76 18.90
CA LEU A 548 9.77 14.85 18.80
C LEU A 548 10.08 14.37 17.38
N HIS A 549 9.06 14.28 16.53
CA HIS A 549 9.19 13.73 15.18
C HIS A 549 9.64 14.76 14.13
N GLY A 550 9.71 16.05 14.50
CA GLY A 550 10.33 17.09 13.66
C GLY A 550 9.68 17.26 12.30
N PHE A 551 8.34 17.32 12.25
CA PHE A 551 7.59 17.49 11.01
C PHE A 551 7.96 18.78 10.27
N VAL A 552 8.19 18.66 8.96
CA VAL A 552 8.54 19.78 8.06
C VAL A 552 7.51 19.91 6.94
N GLU A 553 7.36 21.10 6.37
CA GLU A 553 6.48 21.31 5.22
C GLU A 553 7.01 20.56 3.98
N LYS A 554 6.09 19.89 3.26
CA LYS A 554 6.33 19.21 1.99
C LYS A 554 6.61 20.29 0.94
N SER A 555 7.88 20.51 0.61
CA SER A 555 8.30 21.47 -0.41
C SER A 555 7.81 21.02 -1.81
N PRO A 556 7.25 21.93 -2.64
CA PRO A 556 6.83 21.61 -4.01
C PRO A 556 7.98 21.35 -4.98
N ASP A 557 9.22 21.73 -4.62
CA ASP A 557 10.41 21.60 -5.48
C ASP A 557 11.25 20.34 -5.21
N PHE A 558 10.82 19.48 -4.28
CA PHE A 558 11.45 18.19 -4.06
C PHE A 558 10.62 17.11 -4.77
N PRO A 559 11.07 16.56 -5.90
CA PRO A 559 10.41 15.41 -6.49
C PRO A 559 10.40 14.28 -5.45
N GLU A 560 9.32 13.48 -5.43
CA GLU A 560 9.24 12.28 -4.59
C GLU A 560 10.47 11.38 -4.81
N GLU A 561 11.10 11.46 -5.99
CA GLU A 561 12.37 10.79 -6.35
C GLU A 561 13.56 11.14 -5.44
N GLU A 562 13.72 12.37 -4.93
CA GLU A 562 14.85 12.71 -4.03
C GLU A 562 14.63 12.28 -2.56
N TRP A 563 13.43 11.82 -2.23
CA TRP A 563 13.10 11.18 -0.95
C TRP A 563 12.75 9.69 -1.09
N GLN A 564 12.69 9.18 -2.32
CA GLN A 564 12.52 7.78 -2.71
C GLN A 564 13.82 7.05 -3.02
N VAL A 565 14.97 7.74 -2.94
CA VAL A 565 16.30 7.09 -2.85
C VAL A 565 16.45 6.43 -1.48
N ASP A 566 15.67 5.39 -1.25
CA ASP A 566 16.09 4.24 -0.45
C ASP A 566 15.09 3.08 -0.48
N GLN A 567 14.01 3.08 -1.29
CA GLN A 567 13.16 1.88 -1.40
C GLN A 567 12.58 1.55 -2.78
N GLU A 568 12.62 2.46 -3.77
CA GLU A 568 12.30 2.11 -5.17
C GLU A 568 13.55 2.01 -6.08
N GLU A 569 14.73 2.37 -5.56
CA GLU A 569 16.06 2.00 -6.09
C GLU A 569 16.82 1.10 -5.10
N CYS A 570 16.15 0.18 -4.40
CA CYS A 570 16.78 -0.69 -3.40
C CYS A 570 17.50 -1.91 -4.01
N MET A 571 18.21 -1.63 -5.11
CA MET A 571 18.88 -2.54 -6.01
C MET A 571 20.09 -1.85 -6.60
N ASP A 572 21.26 -2.43 -6.33
CA ASP A 572 22.59 -2.11 -6.86
C ASP A 572 23.35 -1.01 -6.07
N GLY A 573 24.65 -1.16 -5.81
CA GLY A 573 25.58 -2.14 -6.37
C GLY A 573 26.90 -2.25 -5.61
N ASP A 574 27.74 -3.10 -6.20
CA ASP A 574 29.11 -3.36 -5.85
C ASP A 574 30.00 -2.09 -5.77
N ILE A 575 31.09 -2.31 -5.05
CA ILE A 575 32.31 -1.52 -4.78
C ILE A 575 32.77 -0.56 -5.91
N ASP A 576 33.29 0.60 -5.44
CA ASP A 576 34.10 1.66 -6.09
C ASP A 576 33.38 2.82 -6.82
N GLU A 577 33.25 3.98 -6.15
CA GLU A 577 33.99 5.23 -6.43
C GLU A 577 33.51 6.37 -5.51
N TRP A 578 34.44 6.98 -4.78
CA TRP A 578 34.22 8.18 -3.96
C TRP A 578 34.54 9.41 -4.81
N GLU A 579 33.59 10.33 -4.97
CA GLU A 579 33.90 11.70 -5.41
C GLU A 579 33.64 12.71 -4.29
N GLU A 580 34.71 13.43 -3.96
CA GLU A 580 34.81 14.54 -3.03
C GLU A 580 34.16 15.81 -3.60
N GLY A 581 33.43 16.53 -2.75
CA GLY A 581 33.09 17.94 -3.00
C GLY A 581 34.31 18.88 -2.90
N PRO A 582 34.16 20.16 -3.27
CA PRO A 582 34.89 20.75 -4.38
C PRO A 582 36.28 21.29 -4.05
N SER A 583 37.08 21.30 -5.12
CA SER A 583 38.45 21.79 -5.24
C SER A 583 38.66 23.24 -4.77
N GLU A 584 39.53 23.42 -3.77
CA GLU A 584 40.42 24.59 -3.73
C GLU A 584 41.79 24.19 -4.29
N THR A 585 42.27 25.00 -5.23
CA THR A 585 43.47 24.80 -6.04
C THR A 585 44.74 24.84 -5.20
N VAL A 586 45.55 23.77 -5.25
CA VAL A 586 46.98 23.83 -4.93
C VAL A 586 47.77 23.14 -6.04
N SER A 587 47.98 23.87 -7.11
CA SER A 587 49.23 23.75 -7.88
C SER A 587 50.39 24.09 -6.94
N GLU A 588 51.50 23.36 -7.06
CA GLU A 588 52.74 23.49 -6.27
C GLU A 588 52.85 22.70 -4.94
N ALA A 589 52.76 21.37 -4.99
CA ALA A 589 53.43 20.53 -3.97
C ALA A 589 53.95 19.16 -4.47
N ILE A 590 53.98 18.91 -5.78
CA ILE A 590 54.68 17.74 -6.36
C ILE A 590 56.17 18.07 -6.60
N VAL A 591 56.86 18.58 -5.58
CA VAL A 591 58.34 18.58 -5.52
C VAL A 591 58.75 18.60 -4.04
N LYS A 592 58.49 17.53 -3.28
CA LYS A 592 59.19 17.16 -2.02
C LYS A 592 58.46 16.03 -1.28
N ARG A 593 58.50 14.79 -1.81
CA ARG A 593 58.30 13.57 -0.97
C ARG A 593 58.71 12.26 -1.64
N LYS A 594 59.72 12.27 -2.52
CA LYS A 594 60.39 11.06 -3.04
C LYS A 594 61.78 10.79 -2.46
N ASN A 595 62.24 11.56 -1.47
CA ASN A 595 63.50 11.30 -0.76
C ASN A 595 63.28 11.43 0.75
N LEU A 596 62.86 10.36 1.43
CA LEU A 596 63.07 10.12 2.88
C LEU A 596 62.36 8.82 3.35
N LYS A 597 62.70 7.68 2.74
CA LYS A 597 62.58 6.34 3.38
C LYS A 597 63.80 5.49 2.96
N ARG A 598 64.99 5.97 3.33
CA ARG A 598 66.24 5.21 3.32
C ARG A 598 67.21 5.85 4.32
N ALA A 599 66.91 5.70 5.61
CA ALA A 599 67.88 5.79 6.71
C ALA A 599 67.12 5.67 8.04
N ARG A 600 67.04 4.46 8.59
CA ARG A 600 67.19 4.18 10.02
C ARG A 600 67.04 2.68 10.27
N THR A 601 68.13 1.99 9.97
CA THR A 601 68.51 0.74 10.62
C THR A 601 70.00 0.90 10.94
N LYS A 602 70.33 1.09 12.22
CA LYS A 602 71.57 0.71 12.92
C LYS A 602 71.76 1.52 14.21
N SER A 603 71.94 0.78 15.31
CA SER A 603 72.70 1.07 16.56
C SER A 603 72.27 2.30 17.39
N VAL A 604 72.05 2.26 18.70
CA VAL A 604 72.44 1.38 19.83
C VAL A 604 71.26 1.33 20.79
#